data_AF-A0A1G6V2P8-F1
#
_entry.id   AF-A0A1G6V2P8-F1
#
_cell.length_a   1.000
_cell.length_b   1.000
_cell.length_c   1.000
_cell.angle_alpha   90.00
_cell.angle_beta   90.00
_cell.angle_gamma   90.00
#
_symmetry.space_group_name_H-M   'P 1'
#
loop_
_entity.id
_entity.type
_entity.pdbx_description
1 polymer ?
#
loop_
_entity_poly.entity_id
_entity_poly.type
_entity_poly.pdbx_seq_one_letter_code
_entity_poly.pdbx_strand_id
1 'polypeptide(L)'
;MADRVTTAVELVAFAVAKAGSADAEWEDGTGYDPGDPRTGRPARLVVADGATEAYDAAHWVGQLVDAFLAPDGRAPALDPAGLDAWFGRQQQVWAGAPRAFATVFEEHKFLESGSFATFLGCEVHGLGGPEPRWVAAALGDTVLFHVRDGRVLAQVPDLAAEDFGVTPDGVSTQPGQRARMRGALRTRDGALRVGDCLLLATDALAEWVVRAVRDGDARWRELTSVDHPQVFRDLVDRLRAAGDVRNDDVTLLRAHVTPTEAGVLVICR
;
A
#
# COMPACT_ATOMS: atom_id res chain seq x y z
N MET A 1 34.60 -1.30 -20.95
CA MET A 1 33.22 -1.78 -20.76
C MET A 1 32.85 -1.37 -19.35
N ALA A 2 32.03 -0.33 -19.16
CA ALA A 2 31.66 0.09 -17.81
C ALA A 2 30.84 -1.03 -17.17
N ASP A 3 31.21 -1.45 -15.96
CA ASP A 3 30.38 -2.33 -15.15
C ASP A 3 29.01 -1.67 -14.99
N ARG A 4 27.99 -2.29 -15.59
CA ARG A 4 26.61 -1.86 -15.36
C ARG A 4 26.28 -2.27 -13.93
N VAL A 5 26.13 -1.29 -13.06
CA VAL A 5 25.54 -1.49 -11.73
C VAL A 5 24.12 -2.02 -11.97
N THR A 6 23.91 -3.29 -11.71
CA THR A 6 22.57 -3.88 -11.72
C THR A 6 21.82 -3.38 -10.48
N THR A 7 20.49 -3.30 -10.56
CA THR A 7 19.64 -2.78 -9.49
C THR A 7 18.93 -3.91 -8.74
N ALA A 8 18.88 -3.79 -7.42
CA ALA A 8 18.06 -4.60 -6.54
C ALA A 8 17.02 -3.71 -5.82
N VAL A 9 16.10 -4.33 -5.09
CA VAL A 9 15.17 -3.61 -4.22
C VAL A 9 15.20 -4.23 -2.83
N GLU A 10 15.35 -3.38 -1.82
CA GLU A 10 15.17 -3.73 -0.42
C GLU A 10 13.74 -3.37 -0.01
N LEU A 11 13.02 -4.36 0.50
CA LEU A 11 11.60 -4.23 0.85
C LEU A 11 11.45 -4.37 2.36
N VAL A 12 10.76 -3.41 2.97
CA VAL A 12 10.43 -3.46 4.39
C VAL A 12 9.05 -2.88 4.62
N ALA A 13 8.28 -3.51 5.52
CA ALA A 13 6.98 -3.05 5.96
C ALA A 13 7.01 -2.76 7.46
N PHE A 14 6.33 -1.70 7.87
CA PHE A 14 6.12 -1.33 9.25
C PHE A 14 4.65 -0.99 9.47
N ALA A 15 4.12 -1.36 10.62
CA ALA A 15 2.75 -1.06 11.02
C ALA A 15 2.71 -0.69 12.51
N VAL A 16 1.82 0.23 12.86
CA VAL A 16 1.52 0.62 14.24
C VAL A 16 0.02 0.74 14.36
N ALA A 17 -0.58 -0.08 15.23
CA ALA A 17 -2.00 0.03 15.52
C ALA A 17 -2.35 1.39 16.15
N LYS A 18 -3.61 1.78 16.03
CA LYS A 18 -4.20 2.90 16.75
C LYS A 18 -3.89 2.83 18.24
N ALA A 19 -3.55 3.97 18.85
CA ALA A 19 -3.21 4.00 20.26
C ALA A 19 -4.44 3.62 21.11
N GLY A 20 -4.25 2.63 21.98
CA GLY A 20 -5.30 2.06 22.84
C GLY A 20 -6.00 0.82 22.27
N SER A 21 -5.75 0.48 21.01
CA SER A 21 -6.22 -0.77 20.39
C SER A 21 -5.22 -1.89 20.63
N ALA A 22 -5.69 -3.14 20.61
CA ALA A 22 -4.81 -4.30 20.54
C ALA A 22 -4.26 -4.47 19.11
N ASP A 23 -3.07 -5.05 18.96
CA ASP A 23 -2.48 -5.33 17.63
C ASP A 23 -3.40 -6.18 16.73
N ALA A 24 -4.31 -6.96 17.32
CA ALA A 24 -5.29 -7.79 16.60
C ALA A 24 -6.50 -7.01 16.07
N GLU A 25 -6.68 -5.75 16.48
CA GLU A 25 -7.74 -4.84 16.04
C GLU A 25 -7.28 -3.93 14.90
N TRP A 26 -6.10 -4.21 14.34
CA TRP A 26 -5.52 -3.52 13.19
C TRP A 26 -6.30 -3.83 11.90
N GLU A 27 -6.76 -2.80 11.21
CA GLU A 27 -7.63 -2.91 10.03
C GLU A 27 -6.93 -2.62 8.69
N ASP A 28 -5.70 -2.11 8.71
CA ASP A 28 -4.86 -2.03 7.50
C ASP A 28 -4.35 -3.40 7.06
N GLY A 29 -3.80 -3.46 5.85
CA GLY A 29 -3.10 -4.61 5.32
C GLY A 29 -1.94 -4.19 4.42
N THR A 30 -0.83 -4.92 4.51
CA THR A 30 0.33 -4.70 3.65
C THR A 30 1.03 -6.00 3.34
N GLY A 31 1.69 -6.06 2.19
CA GLY A 31 2.52 -7.19 1.84
C GLY A 31 3.39 -6.92 0.61
N TYR A 32 4.39 -7.78 0.42
CA TYR A 32 5.27 -7.69 -0.73
C TYR A 32 5.78 -9.06 -1.18
N ASP A 33 6.04 -9.17 -2.49
CA ASP A 33 6.79 -10.25 -3.11
C ASP A 33 8.01 -9.61 -3.80
N PRO A 34 9.25 -10.03 -3.50
CA PRO A 34 10.45 -9.44 -4.10
C PRO A 34 10.60 -9.70 -5.61
N GLY A 35 9.72 -10.51 -6.20
CA GLY A 35 9.79 -10.88 -7.61
C GLY A 35 10.92 -11.88 -7.87
N ASP A 36 11.37 -11.96 -9.11
CA ASP A 36 12.60 -12.65 -9.48
C ASP A 36 13.19 -12.03 -10.75
N PRO A 37 14.23 -11.18 -10.60
CA PRO A 37 14.91 -10.54 -11.72
C PRO A 37 15.42 -11.53 -12.78
N ARG A 38 15.74 -12.77 -12.42
CA ARG A 38 16.26 -13.78 -13.36
C ARG A 38 15.20 -14.30 -14.33
N THR A 39 13.94 -14.30 -13.90
CA THR A 39 12.79 -14.72 -14.72
C THR A 39 12.03 -13.52 -15.29
N GLY A 40 12.43 -12.29 -14.94
CA GLY A 40 11.72 -11.06 -15.29
C GLY A 40 10.43 -10.86 -14.50
N ARG A 41 10.18 -11.67 -13.45
CA ARG A 41 9.00 -11.54 -12.59
C ARG A 41 9.14 -10.25 -11.76
N PRO A 42 8.21 -9.29 -11.86
CA PRO A 42 8.31 -8.03 -11.14
C PRO A 42 8.16 -8.26 -9.64
N ALA A 43 8.78 -7.37 -8.85
CA ALA A 43 8.43 -7.28 -7.43
C ALA A 43 7.03 -6.68 -7.30
N ARG A 44 6.25 -7.12 -6.31
CA ARG A 44 4.90 -6.65 -6.01
C ARG A 44 4.86 -6.07 -4.60
N LEU A 45 4.16 -4.97 -4.45
CA LEU A 45 3.95 -4.26 -3.19
C LEU A 45 2.47 -3.90 -3.11
N VAL A 46 1.86 -4.08 -1.94
CA VAL A 46 0.46 -3.71 -1.72
C VAL A 46 0.28 -3.12 -0.34
N VAL A 47 -0.53 -2.07 -0.27
CA VAL A 47 -1.08 -1.49 0.96
C VAL A 47 -2.58 -1.31 0.76
N ALA A 48 -3.36 -1.60 1.79
CA ALA A 48 -4.80 -1.41 1.84
C ALA A 48 -5.17 -0.94 3.26
N ASP A 49 -6.21 -0.11 3.34
CA ASP A 49 -6.76 0.42 4.59
C ASP A 49 -8.25 0.05 4.64
N GLY A 50 -8.65 -0.67 5.69
CA GLY A 50 -10.01 -1.17 5.88
C GLY A 50 -10.90 -0.12 6.54
N ALA A 51 -12.09 0.13 5.98
CA ALA A 51 -13.01 1.06 6.62
C ALA A 51 -13.60 0.48 7.92
N THR A 52 -13.35 1.14 9.05
CA THR A 52 -13.80 0.71 10.40
C THR A 52 -15.31 0.44 10.53
N GLU A 53 -16.15 1.16 9.77
CA GLU A 53 -17.60 0.96 9.83
C GLU A 53 -18.11 -0.19 8.93
N ALA A 54 -17.25 -0.73 8.07
CA ALA A 54 -17.59 -1.76 7.11
C ALA A 54 -17.77 -3.13 7.78
N TYR A 55 -18.45 -4.05 7.09
CA TYR A 55 -18.54 -5.43 7.55
C TYR A 55 -17.19 -6.13 7.33
N ASP A 56 -16.55 -6.60 8.41
CA ASP A 56 -15.35 -7.46 8.37
C ASP A 56 -14.26 -6.92 7.42
N ALA A 57 -13.86 -5.66 7.67
CA ALA A 57 -12.86 -4.94 6.87
C ALA A 57 -11.52 -5.68 6.82
N ALA A 58 -11.06 -6.19 7.97
CA ALA A 58 -9.82 -6.95 8.08
C ALA A 58 -9.79 -8.18 7.16
N HIS A 59 -10.88 -8.96 7.08
CA HIS A 59 -10.93 -10.11 6.15
C HIS A 59 -10.85 -9.65 4.69
N TRP A 60 -11.57 -8.58 4.34
CA TRP A 60 -11.56 -8.08 2.97
C TRP A 60 -10.19 -7.56 2.55
N VAL A 61 -9.55 -6.79 3.44
CA VAL A 61 -8.17 -6.32 3.29
C VAL A 61 -7.20 -7.50 3.10
N GLY A 62 -7.27 -8.52 3.98
CA GLY A 62 -6.45 -9.73 3.85
C GLY A 62 -6.65 -10.43 2.51
N GLN A 63 -7.90 -10.57 2.05
CA GLN A 63 -8.20 -11.15 0.74
C GLN A 63 -7.57 -10.35 -0.41
N LEU A 64 -7.65 -9.01 -0.38
CA LEU A 64 -7.08 -8.16 -1.41
C LEU A 64 -5.55 -8.23 -1.45
N VAL A 65 -4.90 -8.22 -0.28
CA VAL A 65 -3.43 -8.33 -0.15
C VAL A 65 -2.96 -9.67 -0.69
N ASP A 66 -3.52 -10.78 -0.21
CA ASP A 66 -3.12 -12.14 -0.60
C ASP A 66 -3.35 -12.37 -2.10
N ALA A 67 -4.50 -11.94 -2.62
CA ALA A 67 -4.83 -12.12 -4.02
C ALA A 67 -4.07 -11.20 -4.97
N PHE A 68 -3.51 -10.07 -4.49
CA PHE A 68 -2.64 -9.21 -5.29
C PHE A 68 -1.21 -9.75 -5.37
N LEU A 69 -0.69 -10.28 -4.25
CA LEU A 69 0.61 -10.96 -4.24
C LEU A 69 0.57 -12.27 -5.02
N ALA A 70 -0.62 -12.90 -5.08
CA ALA A 70 -0.97 -13.98 -5.99
C ALA A 70 0.07 -15.12 -6.02
N PRO A 71 0.26 -15.85 -4.90
CA PRO A 71 1.12 -17.04 -4.88
C PRO A 71 0.69 -18.12 -5.90
N ASP A 72 -0.55 -18.05 -6.38
CA ASP A 72 -1.12 -18.92 -7.42
C ASP A 72 -0.93 -18.42 -8.87
N GLY A 73 -0.29 -17.26 -9.05
CA GLY A 73 -0.01 -16.65 -10.36
C GLY A 73 -1.18 -15.89 -10.99
N ARG A 74 -2.26 -15.59 -10.24
CA ARG A 74 -3.49 -14.93 -10.77
C ARG A 74 -3.60 -13.43 -10.50
N ALA A 75 -2.47 -12.78 -10.27
CA ALA A 75 -2.38 -11.36 -9.99
C ALA A 75 -2.98 -10.50 -11.12
N PRO A 76 -3.50 -9.30 -10.82
CA PRO A 76 -3.96 -8.38 -11.86
C PRO A 76 -2.77 -7.79 -12.63
N ALA A 77 -3.01 -7.46 -13.90
CA ALA A 77 -2.25 -6.40 -14.54
C ALA A 77 -2.67 -5.05 -13.93
N LEU A 78 -1.70 -4.17 -13.65
CA LEU A 78 -1.93 -2.83 -13.10
C LEU A 78 -2.41 -1.82 -14.16
N ASP A 79 -3.41 -2.23 -14.94
CA ASP A 79 -4.16 -1.37 -15.85
C ASP A 79 -5.66 -1.40 -15.50
N PRO A 80 -6.46 -0.43 -15.96
CA PRO A 80 -7.88 -0.35 -15.58
C PRO A 80 -8.70 -1.60 -15.91
N ALA A 81 -8.41 -2.28 -17.02
CA ALA A 81 -9.18 -3.46 -17.44
C ALA A 81 -8.77 -4.69 -16.62
N GLY A 82 -7.48 -4.88 -16.38
CA GLY A 82 -6.92 -5.95 -15.55
C GLY A 82 -7.41 -5.87 -14.10
N LEU A 83 -7.39 -4.65 -13.53
CA LEU A 83 -7.89 -4.41 -12.17
C LEU A 83 -9.40 -4.55 -12.06
N ASP A 84 -10.19 -4.04 -13.00
CA ASP A 84 -11.65 -4.22 -12.97
C ASP A 84 -12.02 -5.72 -13.04
N ALA A 85 -11.38 -6.47 -13.93
CA ALA A 85 -11.58 -7.92 -14.00
C ALA A 85 -11.17 -8.62 -12.69
N TRP A 86 -10.08 -8.19 -12.05
CA TRP A 86 -9.63 -8.75 -10.77
C TRP A 86 -10.55 -8.40 -9.62
N PHE A 87 -10.98 -7.14 -9.48
CA PHE A 87 -11.99 -6.74 -8.49
C PHE A 87 -13.25 -7.59 -8.61
N GLY A 88 -13.71 -7.84 -9.84
CA GLY A 88 -14.83 -8.75 -10.08
C GLY A 88 -14.62 -10.16 -9.55
N ARG A 89 -13.42 -10.72 -9.71
CA ARG A 89 -13.08 -12.04 -9.14
C ARG A 89 -13.05 -11.99 -7.61
N GLN A 90 -12.47 -10.95 -7.01
CA GLN A 90 -12.42 -10.83 -5.56
C GLN A 90 -13.80 -10.68 -4.93
N GLN A 91 -14.69 -9.92 -5.57
CA GLN A 91 -16.10 -9.83 -5.17
C GLN A 91 -16.81 -11.19 -5.26
N GLN A 92 -16.53 -12.00 -6.27
CA GLN A 92 -17.10 -13.35 -6.39
C GLN A 92 -16.57 -14.31 -5.31
N VAL A 93 -15.28 -14.25 -5.01
CA VAL A 93 -14.67 -15.04 -3.93
C VAL A 93 -15.30 -14.66 -2.59
N TRP A 94 -15.39 -13.35 -2.32
CA TRP A 94 -16.07 -12.83 -1.13
C TRP A 94 -17.52 -13.29 -1.06
N ALA A 95 -18.26 -13.18 -2.17
CA ALA A 95 -19.66 -13.56 -2.28
C ALA A 95 -19.89 -15.08 -2.04
N GLY A 96 -18.93 -15.92 -2.42
CA GLY A 96 -19.00 -17.37 -2.30
C GLY A 96 -18.44 -17.97 -1.00
N ALA A 97 -17.76 -17.18 -0.17
CA ALA A 97 -17.20 -17.65 1.09
C ALA A 97 -18.31 -18.12 2.07
N PRO A 98 -18.15 -19.26 2.77
CA PRO A 98 -19.07 -19.69 3.82
C PRO A 98 -19.19 -18.62 4.91
N ARG A 99 -20.42 -18.39 5.42
CA ARG A 99 -20.67 -17.36 6.43
C ARG A 99 -21.48 -17.89 7.59
N ALA A 100 -21.15 -17.38 8.76
CA ALA A 100 -21.96 -17.44 9.95
C ALA A 100 -22.02 -16.02 10.52
N PHE A 101 -23.20 -15.40 10.50
CA PHE A 101 -23.41 -14.12 11.14
C PHE A 101 -23.68 -14.36 12.64
N ALA A 102 -22.94 -13.68 13.51
CA ALA A 102 -23.19 -13.72 14.94
C ALA A 102 -24.45 -12.92 15.30
N THR A 103 -24.81 -11.92 14.49
CA THR A 103 -25.97 -11.05 14.72
C THR A 103 -26.74 -10.70 13.43
N VAL A 104 -28.01 -10.28 13.57
CA VAL A 104 -28.81 -9.73 12.47
C VAL A 104 -28.22 -8.42 11.93
N PHE A 105 -27.55 -7.64 12.78
CA PHE A 105 -26.87 -6.41 12.35
C PHE A 105 -25.70 -6.71 11.42
N GLU A 106 -24.92 -7.74 11.70
CA GLU A 106 -23.85 -8.23 10.82
C GLU A 106 -24.39 -8.71 9.47
N GLU A 107 -25.46 -9.50 9.48
CA GLU A 107 -26.13 -9.93 8.25
C GLU A 107 -26.61 -8.73 7.43
N HIS A 108 -27.21 -7.73 8.08
CA HIS A 108 -27.68 -6.52 7.42
C HIS A 108 -26.53 -5.68 6.85
N LYS A 109 -25.45 -5.45 7.62
CA LYS A 109 -24.25 -4.75 7.14
C LYS A 109 -23.65 -5.49 5.94
N PHE A 110 -23.56 -6.81 6.00
CA PHE A 110 -23.07 -7.64 4.91
C PHE A 110 -23.91 -7.45 3.63
N LEU A 111 -25.24 -7.53 3.73
CA LEU A 111 -26.13 -7.49 2.57
C LEU A 111 -26.22 -6.09 1.94
N GLU A 112 -26.37 -5.05 2.77
CA GLU A 112 -26.65 -3.69 2.28
C GLU A 112 -25.37 -2.91 1.94
N SER A 113 -24.35 -2.99 2.79
CA SER A 113 -23.14 -2.15 2.68
C SER A 113 -21.91 -2.96 2.25
N GLY A 114 -21.82 -4.23 2.65
CA GLY A 114 -20.67 -5.08 2.41
C GLY A 114 -19.42 -4.63 3.17
N SER A 115 -18.27 -5.09 2.68
CA SER A 115 -16.96 -4.61 3.12
C SER A 115 -16.40 -3.56 2.15
N PHE A 116 -15.42 -2.81 2.63
CA PHE A 116 -14.78 -1.74 1.90
C PHE A 116 -13.36 -1.53 2.40
N ALA A 117 -12.43 -1.37 1.46
CA ALA A 117 -11.05 -1.02 1.75
C ALA A 117 -10.48 -0.13 0.65
N THR A 118 -9.58 0.78 0.99
CA THR A 118 -8.72 1.40 -0.02
C THR A 118 -7.74 0.37 -0.56
N PHE A 119 -7.10 0.68 -1.68
CA PHE A 119 -6.14 -0.22 -2.30
C PHE A 119 -5.06 0.55 -3.03
N LEU A 120 -3.81 0.17 -2.80
CA LEU A 120 -2.65 0.63 -3.52
C LEU A 120 -1.76 -0.57 -3.87
N GLY A 121 -1.73 -0.93 -5.15
CA GLY A 121 -0.85 -1.96 -5.68
C GLY A 121 0.27 -1.34 -6.53
N CYS A 122 1.49 -1.83 -6.37
CA CYS A 122 2.66 -1.40 -7.13
C CYS A 122 3.47 -2.61 -7.63
N GLU A 123 3.92 -2.54 -8.88
CA GLU A 123 4.87 -3.47 -9.47
C GLU A 123 6.18 -2.75 -9.79
N VAL A 124 7.31 -3.40 -9.48
CA VAL A 124 8.65 -2.94 -9.87
C VAL A 124 9.21 -3.88 -10.92
N HIS A 125 9.41 -3.36 -12.12
CA HIS A 125 9.89 -4.08 -13.28
C HIS A 125 11.34 -3.76 -13.60
N GLY A 126 11.99 -4.66 -14.35
CA GLY A 126 13.30 -4.38 -14.94
C GLY A 126 14.45 -4.30 -13.93
N LEU A 127 14.25 -4.82 -12.71
CA LEU A 127 15.34 -5.02 -11.75
C LEU A 127 16.44 -5.89 -12.37
N GLY A 128 17.69 -5.56 -12.10
CA GLY A 128 18.86 -6.17 -12.76
C GLY A 128 19.06 -5.74 -14.23
N GLY A 129 18.12 -4.99 -14.81
CA GLY A 129 18.19 -4.44 -16.16
C GLY A 129 18.65 -2.98 -16.18
N PRO A 130 18.80 -2.38 -17.39
CA PRO A 130 19.25 -1.00 -17.54
C PRO A 130 18.18 0.06 -17.24
N GLU A 131 16.90 -0.33 -17.20
CA GLU A 131 15.76 0.59 -17.11
C GLU A 131 14.72 0.07 -16.11
N PRO A 132 15.06 0.02 -14.81
CA PRO A 132 14.07 -0.34 -13.80
C PRO A 132 12.99 0.74 -13.73
N ARG A 133 11.74 0.33 -13.51
CA ARG A 133 10.59 1.23 -13.40
C ARG A 133 9.56 0.68 -12.44
N TRP A 134 8.70 1.55 -11.93
CA TRP A 134 7.53 1.16 -11.17
C TRP A 134 6.26 1.49 -11.95
N VAL A 135 5.20 0.72 -11.72
CA VAL A 135 3.83 0.98 -12.14
C VAL A 135 2.95 0.78 -10.91
N ALA A 136 2.03 1.71 -10.64
CA ALA A 136 1.12 1.58 -9.51
C ALA A 136 -0.31 1.96 -9.89
N ALA A 137 -1.25 1.38 -9.15
CA ALA A 137 -2.65 1.70 -9.22
C ALA A 137 -3.21 1.89 -7.80
N ALA A 138 -3.95 2.97 -7.61
CA ALA A 138 -4.54 3.34 -6.34
C ALA A 138 -6.05 3.57 -6.49
N LEU A 139 -6.80 3.16 -5.46
CA LEU A 139 -8.22 3.42 -5.30
C LEU A 139 -8.46 3.79 -3.83
N GLY A 140 -8.75 5.06 -3.57
CA GLY A 140 -8.86 5.63 -2.23
C GLY A 140 -7.70 6.54 -1.89
N ASP A 141 -7.28 6.57 -0.63
CA ASP A 141 -6.33 7.52 -0.05
C ASP A 141 -5.09 6.88 0.60
N THR A 142 -4.86 5.59 0.37
CA THR A 142 -3.50 5.02 0.44
C THR A 142 -2.64 5.59 -0.68
N VAL A 143 -1.47 6.13 -0.36
CA VAL A 143 -0.64 6.89 -1.31
C VAL A 143 0.74 6.28 -1.51
N LEU A 144 1.17 6.19 -2.77
CA LEU A 144 2.56 5.96 -3.15
C LEU A 144 3.26 7.30 -3.39
N PHE A 145 4.44 7.46 -2.78
CA PHE A 145 5.39 8.54 -3.04
C PHE A 145 6.66 7.98 -3.68
N HIS A 146 7.03 8.47 -4.86
CA HIS A 146 8.33 8.20 -5.46
C HIS A 146 9.31 9.29 -5.03
N VAL A 147 10.33 8.91 -4.27
CA VAL A 147 11.32 9.81 -3.68
C VAL A 147 12.68 9.63 -4.34
N ARG A 148 13.32 10.75 -4.70
CA ARG A 148 14.71 10.81 -5.18
C ARG A 148 15.39 12.04 -4.60
N ASP A 149 16.63 11.88 -4.11
CA ASP A 149 17.45 12.98 -3.59
C ASP A 149 16.68 13.87 -2.57
N GLY A 150 15.90 13.23 -1.70
CA GLY A 150 15.10 13.92 -0.68
C GLY A 150 13.92 14.74 -1.21
N ARG A 151 13.45 14.46 -2.43
CA ARG A 151 12.28 15.11 -3.06
C ARG A 151 11.27 14.08 -3.54
N VAL A 152 9.99 14.37 -3.35
CA VAL A 152 8.90 13.61 -3.97
C VAL A 152 8.81 13.99 -5.45
N LEU A 153 9.04 13.02 -6.34
CA LEU A 153 8.96 13.17 -7.79
C LEU A 153 7.57 12.88 -8.34
N ALA A 154 6.86 11.94 -7.70
CA ALA A 154 5.53 11.52 -8.10
C ALA A 154 4.73 11.06 -6.89
N GLN A 155 3.42 11.23 -6.99
CA GLN A 155 2.42 10.80 -6.03
C GLN A 155 1.29 10.08 -6.77
N VAL A 156 0.79 8.97 -6.24
CA VAL A 156 -0.44 8.31 -6.74
C VAL A 156 -1.22 7.67 -5.59
N PRO A 157 -2.50 8.02 -5.39
CA PRO A 157 -3.23 9.09 -6.09
C PRO A 157 -2.63 10.47 -5.74
N ASP A 158 -2.79 11.43 -6.66
CA ASP A 158 -2.37 12.83 -6.43
C ASP A 158 -3.42 13.50 -5.54
N LEU A 159 -3.14 13.58 -4.25
CA LEU A 159 -4.04 14.07 -3.19
C LEU A 159 -3.41 15.26 -2.47
N ALA A 160 -4.21 16.29 -2.25
CA ALA A 160 -3.91 17.38 -1.34
C ALA A 160 -4.22 16.97 0.12
N ALA A 161 -3.68 17.70 1.09
CA ALA A 161 -3.90 17.40 2.51
C ALA A 161 -5.39 17.52 2.90
N GLU A 162 -6.16 18.31 2.14
CA GLU A 162 -7.58 18.54 2.33
C GLU A 162 -8.46 17.40 1.77
N ASP A 163 -7.89 16.50 0.97
CA ASP A 163 -8.58 15.33 0.43
C ASP A 163 -8.62 14.14 1.41
N PHE A 164 -7.92 14.24 2.56
CA PHE A 164 -7.91 13.22 3.61
C PHE A 164 -8.98 13.50 4.68
N GLY A 165 -9.38 12.46 5.42
CA GLY A 165 -10.38 12.58 6.50
C GLY A 165 -11.83 12.71 6.00
N VAL A 166 -12.05 12.54 4.69
CA VAL A 166 -13.36 12.28 4.09
C VAL A 166 -13.48 10.79 3.79
N THR A 167 -14.68 10.28 3.52
CA THR A 167 -14.85 8.88 3.08
C THR A 167 -14.24 8.73 1.67
N PRO A 168 -13.12 8.00 1.50
CA PRO A 168 -12.47 7.87 0.21
C PRO A 168 -13.29 6.95 -0.72
N ASP A 169 -12.92 6.92 -2.00
CA ASP A 169 -13.29 5.78 -2.86
C ASP A 169 -12.49 4.54 -2.44
N GLY A 170 -12.87 3.36 -2.91
CA GLY A 170 -12.23 2.12 -2.47
C GLY A 170 -12.82 0.89 -3.12
N VAL A 171 -12.19 -0.24 -2.86
CA VAL A 171 -12.63 -1.54 -3.33
C VAL A 171 -13.78 -2.00 -2.46
N SER A 172 -14.99 -1.96 -3.00
CA SER A 172 -16.18 -2.49 -2.34
C SER A 172 -16.39 -3.95 -2.68
N THR A 173 -16.96 -4.72 -1.74
CA THR A 173 -17.44 -6.07 -2.03
C THR A 173 -18.73 -6.09 -2.85
N GLN A 174 -19.39 -4.95 -3.01
CA GLN A 174 -20.67 -4.82 -3.69
C GLN A 174 -20.48 -4.73 -5.23
N PRO A 175 -21.02 -5.68 -6.02
CA PRO A 175 -20.86 -5.66 -7.48
C PRO A 175 -21.40 -4.39 -8.15
N GLY A 176 -22.44 -3.79 -7.57
CA GLY A 176 -23.04 -2.53 -8.05
C GLY A 176 -22.08 -1.34 -8.01
N GLN A 177 -21.02 -1.39 -7.19
CA GLN A 177 -20.03 -0.31 -7.06
C GLN A 177 -18.92 -0.36 -8.11
N ARG A 178 -18.83 -1.40 -8.95
CA ARG A 178 -17.73 -1.55 -9.92
C ARG A 178 -17.56 -0.38 -10.88
N ALA A 179 -18.65 0.25 -11.31
CA ALA A 179 -18.57 1.42 -12.20
C ALA A 179 -17.90 2.61 -11.50
N ARG A 180 -18.22 2.85 -10.23
CA ARG A 180 -17.60 3.87 -9.39
C ARG A 180 -16.12 3.55 -9.16
N MET A 181 -15.80 2.30 -8.80
CA MET A 181 -14.42 1.83 -8.61
C MET A 181 -13.56 2.08 -9.85
N ARG A 182 -14.06 1.76 -11.05
CA ARG A 182 -13.34 2.05 -12.30
C ARG A 182 -13.10 3.54 -12.54
N GLY A 183 -14.09 4.40 -12.27
CA GLY A 183 -13.97 5.84 -12.46
C GLY A 183 -13.02 6.51 -11.46
N ALA A 184 -12.89 5.93 -10.27
CA ALA A 184 -12.04 6.44 -9.19
C ALA A 184 -10.60 5.89 -9.24
N LEU A 185 -10.35 4.80 -9.98
CA LEU A 185 -9.01 4.22 -10.11
C LEU A 185 -8.02 5.23 -10.70
N ARG A 186 -6.84 5.34 -10.09
CA ARG A 186 -5.73 6.17 -10.56
C ARG A 186 -4.53 5.27 -10.82
N THR A 187 -3.88 5.45 -11.96
CA THR A 187 -2.65 4.72 -12.29
C THR A 187 -1.54 5.71 -12.58
N ARG A 188 -0.30 5.31 -12.28
CA ARG A 188 0.91 6.09 -12.57
C ARG A 188 2.10 5.16 -12.70
N ASP A 189 3.13 5.63 -13.38
CA ASP A 189 4.41 4.94 -13.51
C ASP A 189 5.58 5.91 -13.40
N GLY A 190 6.78 5.37 -13.21
CA GLY A 190 7.99 6.16 -13.13
C GLY A 190 9.27 5.36 -13.27
N ALA A 191 10.30 5.98 -13.84
CA ALA A 191 11.63 5.39 -13.97
C ALA A 191 12.38 5.42 -12.63
N LEU A 192 12.95 4.28 -12.24
CA LEU A 192 13.73 4.11 -11.03
C LEU A 192 15.23 4.28 -11.29
N ARG A 193 15.93 4.74 -10.25
CA ARG A 193 17.39 4.80 -10.19
C ARG A 193 17.85 4.28 -8.82
N VAL A 194 19.11 3.85 -8.75
CA VAL A 194 19.76 3.57 -7.47
C VAL A 194 19.62 4.78 -6.55
N GLY A 195 19.25 4.54 -5.30
CA GLY A 195 18.98 5.56 -4.27
C GLY A 195 17.52 6.03 -4.22
N ASP A 196 16.69 5.64 -5.19
CA ASP A 196 15.26 5.97 -5.13
C ASP A 196 14.55 5.16 -4.05
N CYS A 197 13.55 5.78 -3.43
CA CYS A 197 12.60 5.10 -2.55
C CYS A 197 11.18 5.19 -3.12
N LEU A 198 10.42 4.11 -2.98
CA LEU A 198 8.97 4.13 -3.05
C LEU A 198 8.43 3.97 -1.63
N LEU A 199 7.60 4.92 -1.19
CA LEU A 199 6.91 4.87 0.10
C LEU A 199 5.43 4.68 -0.17
N LEU A 200 4.85 3.56 0.25
CA LEU A 200 3.41 3.30 0.21
C LEU A 200 2.89 3.44 1.64
N ALA A 201 1.91 4.30 1.85
CA ALA A 201 1.42 4.65 3.18
C ALA A 201 -0.12 4.69 3.23
N THR A 202 -0.67 4.36 4.40
CA THR A 202 -2.09 4.56 4.72
C THR A 202 -2.37 6.02 5.08
N ASP A 203 -3.65 6.36 5.14
CA ASP A 203 -4.17 7.73 5.07
C ASP A 203 -3.51 8.69 6.08
N ALA A 204 -3.36 8.27 7.35
CA ALA A 204 -2.88 9.10 8.44
C ALA A 204 -1.40 9.48 8.26
N LEU A 205 -0.58 8.55 7.77
CA LEU A 205 0.81 8.80 7.46
C LEU A 205 0.97 9.54 6.12
N ALA A 206 0.17 9.18 5.12
CA ALA A 206 0.18 9.81 3.81
C ALA A 206 -0.19 11.30 3.90
N GLU A 207 -1.23 11.65 4.68
CA GLU A 207 -1.62 13.03 4.93
C GLU A 207 -0.47 13.82 5.54
N TRP A 208 0.20 13.27 6.56
CA TRP A 208 1.35 13.91 7.18
C TRP A 208 2.48 14.16 6.19
N VAL A 209 2.80 13.19 5.33
CA VAL A 209 3.83 13.37 4.28
C VAL A 209 3.42 14.50 3.33
N VAL A 210 2.17 14.55 2.87
CA VAL A 210 1.68 15.60 1.97
C VAL A 210 1.80 16.99 2.62
N ARG A 211 1.38 17.13 3.89
CA ARG A 211 1.51 18.38 4.66
C ARG A 211 2.98 18.77 4.83
N ALA A 212 3.82 17.83 5.25
CA ALA A 212 5.24 18.08 5.49
C ALA A 212 5.98 18.50 4.20
N VAL A 213 5.69 17.85 3.07
CA VAL A 213 6.26 18.23 1.76
C VAL A 213 5.82 19.63 1.35
N ARG A 214 4.52 19.94 1.48
CA ARG A 214 3.97 21.26 1.16
C ARG A 214 4.62 22.37 2.00
N ASP A 215 4.80 22.11 3.29
CA ASP A 215 5.27 23.10 4.25
C ASP A 215 6.81 23.17 4.32
N GLY A 216 7.52 22.37 3.50
CA GLY A 216 8.98 22.33 3.44
C GLY A 216 9.64 21.64 4.64
N ASP A 217 8.85 20.93 5.45
CA ASP A 217 9.33 20.15 6.58
C ASP A 217 10.13 18.93 6.10
N ALA A 218 11.33 18.76 6.64
CA ALA A 218 12.23 17.68 6.27
C ALA A 218 11.95 16.36 7.03
N ARG A 219 11.15 16.38 8.11
CA ARG A 219 10.94 15.23 9.00
C ARG A 219 10.38 13.99 8.29
N TRP A 220 9.57 14.16 7.24
CA TRP A 220 9.07 13.04 6.45
C TRP A 220 10.18 12.19 5.81
N ARG A 221 11.37 12.76 5.60
CA ARG A 221 12.52 12.02 5.05
C ARG A 221 13.03 10.94 6.00
N GLU A 222 12.70 10.99 7.30
CA GLU A 222 13.01 9.91 8.24
C GLU A 222 12.46 8.56 7.72
N LEU A 223 11.31 8.55 7.05
CA LEU A 223 10.69 7.35 6.46
C LEU A 223 11.59 6.63 5.43
N THR A 224 12.49 7.35 4.75
CA THR A 224 13.38 6.75 3.76
C THR A 224 14.52 5.94 4.39
N SER A 225 14.76 6.09 5.70
CA SER A 225 15.85 5.40 6.40
C SER A 225 15.43 4.58 7.62
N VAL A 226 14.15 4.59 8.04
CA VAL A 226 13.67 3.69 9.12
C VAL A 226 14.01 2.24 8.80
N ASP A 227 14.66 1.53 9.71
CA ASP A 227 15.17 0.17 9.49
C ASP A 227 14.67 -0.84 10.54
N HIS A 228 13.94 -0.37 11.57
CA HIS A 228 13.49 -1.20 12.66
C HIS A 228 12.05 -0.85 13.12
N PRO A 229 11.19 -1.84 13.41
CA PRO A 229 9.82 -1.60 13.86
C PRO A 229 9.70 -0.70 15.08
N GLN A 230 10.63 -0.82 16.05
CA GLN A 230 10.63 0.07 17.22
C GLN A 230 10.93 1.53 16.85
N VAL A 231 11.85 1.77 15.92
CA VAL A 231 12.16 3.13 15.44
C VAL A 231 10.96 3.73 14.71
N PHE A 232 10.24 2.92 13.94
CA PHE A 232 8.98 3.33 13.31
C PHE A 232 7.91 3.68 14.36
N ARG A 233 7.71 2.83 15.38
CA ARG A 233 6.79 3.10 16.49
C ARG A 233 7.11 4.40 17.20
N ASP A 234 8.37 4.59 17.59
CA ASP A 234 8.81 5.81 18.28
C ASP A 234 8.63 7.07 17.38
N LEU A 235 8.76 6.95 16.06
CA LEU A 235 8.42 8.02 15.12
C LEU A 235 6.92 8.32 15.13
N VAL A 236 6.08 7.29 14.95
CA VAL A 236 4.61 7.46 14.93
C VAL A 236 4.10 8.04 16.26
N ASP A 237 4.60 7.57 17.40
CA ASP A 237 4.22 8.08 18.72
C ASP A 237 4.61 9.55 18.90
N ARG A 238 5.79 9.96 18.42
CA ARG A 238 6.19 11.39 18.41
C ARG A 238 5.25 12.22 17.55
N LEU A 239 4.87 11.73 16.37
CA LEU A 239 3.97 12.44 15.45
C LEU A 239 2.56 12.58 16.05
N ARG A 240 2.03 11.51 16.67
CA ARG A 240 0.75 11.53 17.39
C ARG A 240 0.80 12.51 18.57
N ALA A 241 1.86 12.48 19.37
CA ALA A 241 2.02 13.38 20.52
C ALA A 241 2.13 14.86 20.10
N ALA A 242 2.69 15.14 18.92
CA ALA A 242 2.74 16.47 18.32
C ALA A 242 1.42 16.90 17.66
N GLY A 243 0.47 15.98 17.47
CA GLY A 243 -0.77 16.23 16.71
C GLY A 243 -0.55 16.29 15.19
N ASP A 244 0.60 15.83 14.70
CA ASP A 244 0.96 15.84 13.28
C ASP A 244 0.30 14.68 12.50
N VAL A 245 -0.02 13.57 13.19
CA VAL A 245 -0.69 12.37 12.65
C VAL A 245 -1.90 12.04 13.52
N ARG A 246 -3.02 11.69 12.89
CA ARG A 246 -4.24 11.27 13.60
C ARG A 246 -4.00 9.99 14.41
N ASN A 247 -4.80 9.78 15.45
CA ASN A 247 -4.78 8.51 16.17
C ASN A 247 -5.56 7.46 15.39
N ASP A 248 -4.91 6.91 14.37
CA ASP A 248 -5.42 5.85 13.50
C ASP A 248 -4.37 4.77 13.28
N ASP A 249 -4.75 3.67 12.64
CA ASP A 249 -3.78 2.68 12.14
C ASP A 249 -2.79 3.34 11.16
N VAL A 250 -1.52 2.98 11.27
CA VAL A 250 -0.45 3.56 10.46
C VAL A 250 0.39 2.46 9.85
N THR A 251 0.41 2.42 8.52
CA THR A 251 1.19 1.45 7.76
C THR A 251 2.14 2.16 6.79
N LEU A 252 3.39 1.67 6.73
CA LEU A 252 4.40 2.07 5.76
C LEU A 252 5.01 0.83 5.11
N LEU A 253 4.94 0.76 3.78
CA LEU A 253 5.71 -0.20 2.98
C LEU A 253 6.73 0.58 2.15
N ARG A 254 8.02 0.28 2.32
CA ARG A 254 9.12 0.91 1.60
C ARG A 254 9.81 -0.05 0.65
N ALA A 255 10.03 0.41 -0.57
CA ALA A 255 10.97 -0.17 -1.53
C ALA A 255 12.15 0.79 -1.71
N HIS A 256 13.37 0.36 -1.38
CA HIS A 256 14.60 1.13 -1.60
C HIS A 256 15.40 0.49 -2.74
N VAL A 257 15.69 1.26 -3.79
CA VAL A 257 16.44 0.77 -4.95
C VAL A 257 17.92 0.83 -4.66
N THR A 258 18.56 -0.32 -4.52
CA THR A 258 19.97 -0.43 -4.19
C THR A 258 20.78 -0.94 -5.38
N PRO A 259 22.12 -0.73 -5.40
CA PRO A 259 22.99 -1.54 -6.22
C PRO A 259 22.79 -3.02 -5.87
N THR A 260 22.89 -3.92 -6.85
CA THR A 260 23.02 -5.34 -6.57
C THR A 260 24.38 -5.58 -5.91
N GLU A 261 24.45 -5.60 -4.59
CA GLU A 261 25.61 -6.18 -3.91
C GLU A 261 25.42 -7.70 -3.78
N ALA A 262 26.50 -8.43 -4.04
CA ALA A 262 26.55 -9.87 -3.92
C ALA A 262 26.46 -10.28 -2.44
N GLY A 263 25.23 -10.51 -1.97
CA GLY A 263 24.90 -11.37 -0.84
C GLY A 263 25.37 -10.90 0.55
N VAL A 264 24.39 -10.51 1.36
CA VAL A 264 24.07 -11.05 2.70
C VAL A 264 23.30 -9.94 3.44
N LEU A 265 21.98 -10.09 3.56
CA LEU A 265 21.19 -9.36 4.54
C LEU A 265 21.03 -10.28 5.76
N VAL A 266 21.65 -9.92 6.88
CA VAL A 266 21.37 -10.55 8.18
C VAL A 266 20.14 -9.88 8.76
N ILE A 267 19.05 -10.63 8.93
CA ILE A 267 17.86 -10.17 9.65
C ILE A 267 17.99 -10.66 11.10
N CYS A 268 18.12 -9.73 12.04
CA CYS A 268 17.90 -10.02 13.45
C CYS A 268 16.39 -10.14 13.68
N ARG A 269 15.98 -11.23 14.33
CA ARG A 269 14.61 -11.45 14.82
C ARG A 269 14.39 -10.77 16.16
#